data_AF-A0A7V3VD42-F1
#
_entry.id   AF-A0A7V3VD42-F1
#
_cell.length_a   1.000
_cell.length_b   1.000
_cell.length_c   1.000
_cell.angle_alpha   90.00
_cell.angle_beta   90.00
_cell.angle_gamma   90.00
#
_symmetry.space_group_name_H-M   'P 1'
#
loop_
_entity.id
_entity.type
_entity.pdbx_description
1 polymer ?
#
loop_
_entity_poly.entity_id
_entity_poly.type
_entity_poly.pdbx_seq_one_letter_code
_entity_poly.pdbx_strand_id
1 'polypeptide(L)'
;MKPNLKGRQFGIVSGSSYHESTEFQVSRAIAEKLKGSFLGYIKNIKVENTSRTLNIAHNAGYPQVYLSTILDREMLFQKVAESIKKIPKVDILVRAHVHLSLYIHQEGGHIIFAPCWKIFEGMPLTTKLYPRKIPSIGGVIISFDMDDKIYVIPYEMKESITPDLKPILM
;
A
#
# COMPACT_ATOMS: atom_id res chain seq x y z
N MET A 1 12.29 6.87 18.22
CA MET A 1 12.90 7.62 17.10
C MET A 1 12.12 8.90 16.85
N LYS A 2 12.78 10.06 16.68
CA LYS A 2 12.12 11.24 16.12
C LYS A 2 12.01 11.05 14.59
N PRO A 3 10.84 11.28 13.98
CA PRO A 3 10.68 11.14 12.53
C PRO A 3 11.54 12.18 11.81
N ASN A 4 12.38 11.74 10.87
CA ASN A 4 13.22 12.63 10.06
C ASN A 4 12.50 12.95 8.74
N LEU A 5 11.64 13.97 8.77
CA LEU A 5 10.85 14.43 7.62
C LEU A 5 11.44 15.67 6.93
N LYS A 6 12.73 15.99 7.14
CA LYS A 6 13.38 17.24 6.67
C LYS A 6 13.01 17.58 5.22
N GLY A 7 12.14 18.57 5.03
CA GLY A 7 11.69 19.07 3.73
C GLY A 7 10.77 18.14 2.92
N ARG A 8 10.29 17.03 3.51
CA ARG A 8 9.47 16.04 2.82
C ARG A 8 8.01 16.17 3.21
N GLN A 9 7.13 16.13 2.22
CA GLN A 9 5.69 15.99 2.45
C GLN A 9 5.38 14.59 2.98
N PHE A 10 4.50 14.51 3.97
CA PHE A 10 4.02 13.25 4.53
C PHE A 10 2.49 13.20 4.42
N GLY A 11 1.97 12.11 3.89
CA GLY A 11 0.54 11.88 3.78
C GLY A 11 0.19 10.45 4.20
N ILE A 12 -0.98 10.27 4.79
CA ILE A 12 -1.48 8.96 5.20
C ILE A 12 -2.93 8.78 4.73
N VAL A 13 -3.21 7.64 4.09
CA VAL A 13 -4.57 7.18 3.81
C VAL A 13 -5.04 6.26 4.92
N SER A 14 -6.32 6.32 5.26
CA SER A 14 -6.92 5.51 6.33
C SER A 14 -6.84 4.03 6.00
N GLY A 15 -6.57 3.22 7.03
CA GLY A 15 -6.50 1.76 6.95
C GLY A 15 -7.88 1.09 6.95
N SER A 16 -7.90 -0.22 7.22
CA SER A 16 -9.14 -0.93 7.54
C SER A 16 -9.68 -0.53 8.92
N SER A 17 -10.98 -0.68 9.15
CA SER A 17 -11.59 -0.52 10.48
C SER A 17 -10.99 -1.42 11.56
N TYR A 18 -10.33 -2.52 11.19
CA TYR A 18 -9.56 -3.36 12.12
C TYR A 18 -8.28 -2.67 12.65
N HIS A 19 -7.73 -1.71 11.91
CA HIS A 19 -6.51 -0.96 12.26
C HIS A 19 -6.79 0.46 12.75
N GLU A 20 -8.05 0.87 12.71
CA GLU A 20 -8.54 2.14 13.25
C GLU A 20 -9.33 1.83 14.54
N SER A 21 -9.35 2.76 15.50
CA SER A 21 -10.28 2.63 16.62
C SER A 21 -11.66 3.07 16.16
N THR A 22 -12.71 2.45 16.72
CA THR A 22 -14.11 2.87 16.51
C THR A 22 -14.36 4.30 16.98
N GLU A 23 -13.59 4.75 17.97
CA GLU A 23 -13.74 6.06 18.62
C GLU A 23 -12.61 7.03 18.26
N PHE A 24 -11.49 6.53 17.70
CA PHE A 24 -10.30 7.32 17.45
C PHE A 24 -9.68 7.05 16.09
N GLN A 25 -9.50 8.11 15.31
CA GLN A 25 -8.84 8.04 13.99
C GLN A 25 -7.33 8.02 14.16
N VAL A 26 -6.77 6.83 14.32
CA VAL A 26 -5.34 6.59 14.54
C VAL A 26 -4.53 7.18 13.39
N SER A 27 -4.98 6.98 12.14
CA SER A 27 -4.27 7.54 10.98
C SER A 27 -4.20 9.07 11.00
N ARG A 28 -5.27 9.75 11.43
CA ARG A 28 -5.28 11.21 11.55
C ARG A 28 -4.31 11.68 12.64
N ALA A 29 -4.35 11.04 13.81
CA ALA A 29 -3.44 11.38 14.90
C ALA A 29 -1.97 11.13 14.54
N ILE A 30 -1.67 10.09 13.76
CA ILE A 30 -0.33 9.86 13.21
C ILE A 30 0.06 11.00 12.26
N ALA A 31 -0.83 11.39 11.34
CA ALA A 31 -0.58 12.51 10.42
C ALA A 31 -0.22 13.80 11.20
N GLU A 32 -1.03 14.16 12.19
CA GLU A 32 -0.86 15.35 13.02
C GLU A 32 0.46 15.31 13.80
N LYS A 33 0.75 14.19 14.46
CA LYS A 33 2.00 14.00 15.22
C LYS A 33 3.24 14.11 14.32
N LEU A 34 3.12 13.68 13.07
CA LEU A 34 4.18 13.73 12.07
C LEU A 34 4.17 15.04 11.26
N LYS A 35 3.29 16.00 11.58
CA LYS A 35 3.10 17.25 10.82
C LYS A 35 2.84 17.04 9.33
N GLY A 36 2.15 15.95 8.97
CA GLY A 36 1.70 15.68 7.61
C GLY A 36 0.19 15.81 7.46
N SER A 37 -0.34 15.23 6.38
CA SER A 37 -1.75 15.35 6.01
C SER A 37 -2.48 14.01 6.08
N PHE A 38 -3.65 14.00 6.72
CA PHE A 38 -4.58 12.90 6.59
C PHE A 38 -5.33 13.03 5.25
N LEU A 39 -5.21 12.02 4.40
CA LEU A 39 -5.71 12.05 3.02
C LEU A 39 -7.10 11.41 2.86
N GLY A 40 -7.71 10.94 3.95
CA GLY A 40 -8.98 10.20 3.92
C GLY A 40 -8.80 8.75 3.49
N TYR A 41 -9.85 8.13 2.93
CA TYR A 41 -9.85 6.72 2.54
C TYR A 41 -9.25 6.46 1.15
N ILE A 42 -9.35 7.44 0.26
CA ILE A 42 -8.87 7.39 -1.11
C ILE A 42 -8.38 8.78 -1.52
N LYS A 43 -7.27 8.84 -2.26
CA LYS A 43 -6.74 10.11 -2.74
C LYS A 43 -6.13 9.97 -4.13
N ASN A 44 -6.50 10.90 -5.01
CA ASN A 44 -5.77 11.15 -6.25
C ASN A 44 -4.70 12.20 -5.99
N ILE A 45 -3.46 11.94 -6.42
CA ILE A 45 -2.30 12.81 -6.23
C ILE A 45 -1.66 13.08 -7.59
N LYS A 46 -1.51 14.35 -7.92
CA LYS A 46 -0.67 14.80 -9.03
C LYS A 46 0.77 14.90 -8.52
N VAL A 47 1.72 14.24 -9.16
CA VAL A 47 3.14 14.38 -8.78
C VAL A 47 3.65 15.69 -9.36
N GLU A 48 4.22 16.52 -8.50
CA GLU A 48 4.82 17.80 -8.87
C GLU A 48 5.90 17.60 -9.94
N ASN A 49 5.99 18.53 -10.90
CA ASN A 49 6.94 18.49 -12.01
C ASN A 49 6.85 17.27 -12.93
N THR A 50 5.74 16.55 -12.94
CA THR A 50 5.50 15.45 -13.90
C THR A 50 4.11 15.53 -14.52
N SER A 51 3.89 14.81 -15.61
CA SER A 51 2.54 14.53 -16.14
C SER A 51 1.78 13.47 -15.33
N ARG A 52 2.41 12.81 -14.34
CA ARG A 52 1.89 11.58 -13.72
C ARG A 52 0.96 11.80 -12.53
N THR A 53 0.09 10.82 -12.35
CA THR A 53 -0.95 10.80 -11.32
C THR A 53 -1.02 9.47 -10.60
N LEU A 54 -1.25 9.51 -9.29
CA LEU A 54 -1.47 8.34 -8.46
C LEU A 54 -2.88 8.33 -7.90
N ASN A 55 -3.42 7.13 -7.70
CA ASN A 55 -4.55 6.90 -6.82
C ASN A 55 -4.11 5.96 -5.69
N ILE A 56 -4.28 6.43 -4.46
CA ILE A 56 -3.84 5.71 -3.26
C ILE A 56 -5.07 5.40 -2.42
N ALA A 57 -5.22 4.13 -2.05
CA ALA A 57 -6.24 3.65 -1.11
C ALA A 57 -5.68 2.45 -0.33
N HIS A 58 -6.22 2.16 0.85
CA HIS A 58 -5.71 1.02 1.63
C HIS A 58 -6.14 -0.33 1.05
N ASN A 59 -7.41 -0.47 0.68
CA ASN A 59 -7.99 -1.77 0.35
C ASN A 59 -8.10 -1.98 -1.16
N ALA A 60 -7.78 -3.18 -1.63
CA ALA A 60 -8.13 -3.67 -2.98
C ALA A 60 -9.03 -4.92 -2.93
N GLY A 61 -9.27 -5.47 -1.74
CA GLY A 61 -9.81 -6.81 -1.50
C GLY A 61 -8.79 -7.72 -0.83
N TYR A 62 -9.19 -8.97 -0.59
CA TYR A 62 -8.39 -9.94 0.17
C TYR A 62 -8.21 -11.27 -0.59
N PRO A 63 -7.38 -11.29 -1.66
CA PRO A 63 -7.17 -12.50 -2.46
C PRO A 63 -6.44 -13.58 -1.65
N GLN A 64 -7.00 -14.79 -1.65
CA GLN A 64 -6.41 -15.94 -0.93
C GLN A 64 -5.31 -16.64 -1.75
N VAL A 65 -5.53 -16.81 -3.06
CA VAL A 65 -4.65 -17.61 -3.93
C VAL A 65 -4.02 -16.71 -5.00
N TYR A 66 -4.83 -16.17 -5.91
CA TYR A 66 -4.34 -15.37 -7.03
C TYR A 66 -4.33 -13.89 -6.68
N LEU A 67 -3.16 -13.38 -6.31
CA LEU A 67 -2.98 -12.00 -5.84
C LEU A 67 -3.14 -10.98 -6.95
N SER A 68 -2.68 -11.30 -8.16
CA SER A 68 -2.76 -10.39 -9.31
C SER A 68 -4.19 -10.12 -9.75
N THR A 69 -5.09 -11.11 -9.66
CA THR A 69 -6.47 -11.00 -10.12
C THR A 69 -7.20 -9.79 -9.54
N ILE A 70 -6.95 -9.47 -8.27
CA ILE A 70 -7.60 -8.33 -7.63
C ILE A 70 -7.08 -6.99 -8.15
N LEU A 71 -5.77 -6.93 -8.44
CA LEU A 71 -5.11 -5.74 -8.97
C LEU A 71 -5.49 -5.53 -10.44
N ASP A 72 -5.53 -6.59 -11.23
CA ASP A 72 -5.96 -6.52 -12.62
C ASP A 72 -7.40 -6.02 -12.72
N ARG A 73 -8.27 -6.47 -11.80
CA ARG A 73 -9.65 -5.98 -11.70
C ARG A 73 -9.73 -4.50 -11.31
N GLU A 74 -8.93 -4.05 -10.34
CA GLU A 74 -8.85 -2.63 -9.97
C GLU A 74 -8.42 -1.77 -11.17
N MET A 75 -7.38 -2.19 -11.90
CA MET A 75 -6.91 -1.48 -13.09
C MET A 75 -7.99 -1.46 -14.18
N LEU A 76 -8.65 -2.59 -14.45
CA LEU A 76 -9.71 -2.67 -15.46
C LEU A 76 -10.83 -1.66 -15.17
N PHE A 77 -11.39 -1.64 -13.95
CA PHE A 77 -12.47 -0.72 -13.62
C PHE A 77 -12.02 0.73 -13.57
N GLN A 78 -10.79 1.00 -13.13
CA GLN A 78 -10.17 2.31 -13.21
C GLN A 78 -10.15 2.80 -14.66
N LYS A 79 -9.61 2.00 -15.60
CA LYS A 79 -9.51 2.36 -17.03
C LYS A 79 -10.88 2.50 -17.70
N VAL A 80 -11.85 1.64 -17.37
CA VAL A 80 -13.23 1.79 -17.85
C VAL A 80 -13.80 3.14 -17.40
N ALA A 81 -13.69 3.48 -16.12
CA ALA A 81 -14.23 4.73 -15.58
C ALA A 81 -13.52 5.98 -16.16
N GLU A 82 -12.21 5.89 -16.42
CA GLU A 82 -11.44 6.92 -17.13
C GLU A 82 -11.93 7.13 -18.56
N SER A 83 -12.16 6.04 -19.31
CA SER A 83 -12.57 6.10 -20.72
C SER A 83 -13.91 6.83 -20.93
N ILE A 84 -14.81 6.70 -19.96
CA ILE A 84 -16.12 7.37 -19.94
C ILE A 84 -16.11 8.67 -19.13
N LYS A 85 -14.91 9.18 -18.77
CA LYS A 85 -14.69 10.46 -18.07
C LYS A 85 -15.42 10.59 -16.72
N LYS A 86 -15.70 9.48 -16.03
CA LYS A 86 -16.29 9.50 -14.68
C LYS A 86 -15.27 9.88 -13.62
N ILE A 87 -14.01 9.58 -13.84
CA ILE A 87 -12.88 9.88 -12.96
C ILE A 87 -11.69 10.40 -13.78
N PRO A 88 -10.77 11.18 -13.19
CA PRO A 88 -9.54 11.59 -13.87
C PRO A 88 -8.66 10.39 -14.20
N LYS A 89 -7.80 10.55 -15.22
CA LYS A 89 -6.75 9.59 -15.55
C LYS A 89 -5.83 9.37 -14.33
N VAL A 90 -5.46 8.11 -14.10
CA VAL A 90 -4.49 7.66 -13.12
C VAL A 90 -3.44 6.79 -13.81
N ASP A 91 -2.17 7.09 -13.59
CA ASP A 91 -1.04 6.31 -14.13
C ASP A 91 -0.57 5.21 -13.16
N ILE A 92 -0.76 5.42 -11.85
CA ILE A 92 -0.28 4.51 -10.80
C ILE A 92 -1.38 4.27 -9.75
N LEU A 93 -1.74 3.01 -9.54
CA LEU A 93 -2.62 2.59 -8.45
C LEU A 93 -1.77 2.03 -7.30
N VAL A 94 -1.97 2.56 -6.10
CA VAL A 94 -1.31 2.07 -4.88
C VAL A 94 -2.36 1.55 -3.92
N ARG A 95 -2.20 0.29 -3.52
CA ARG A 95 -3.05 -0.46 -2.61
C ARG A 95 -2.21 -1.07 -1.50
N ALA A 96 -2.82 -1.41 -0.38
CA ALA A 96 -2.16 -2.06 0.75
C ALA A 96 -2.99 -3.27 1.21
N HIS A 97 -3.20 -3.43 2.52
CA HIS A 97 -4.07 -4.42 3.16
C HIS A 97 -3.61 -5.89 3.10
N VAL A 98 -3.03 -6.33 1.99
CA VAL A 98 -2.68 -7.75 1.78
C VAL A 98 -1.37 -8.16 2.46
N HIS A 99 -0.59 -7.18 2.92
CA HIS A 99 0.70 -7.30 3.61
C HIS A 99 1.77 -8.05 2.78
N LEU A 100 1.64 -8.05 1.47
CA LEU A 100 2.63 -8.57 0.55
C LEU A 100 3.06 -7.48 -0.42
N SER A 101 4.30 -7.55 -0.86
CA SER A 101 4.80 -6.72 -1.95
C SER A 101 4.46 -7.37 -3.28
N LEU A 102 3.77 -6.63 -4.14
CA LEU A 102 3.46 -7.05 -5.51
C LEU A 102 3.41 -5.82 -6.41
N TYR A 103 4.04 -5.90 -7.57
CA TYR A 103 4.01 -4.87 -8.58
C TYR A 103 3.64 -5.49 -9.92
N ILE A 104 2.65 -4.92 -10.60
CA ILE A 104 2.23 -5.30 -11.94
C ILE A 104 2.31 -4.07 -12.84
N HIS A 105 2.94 -4.24 -13.98
CA HIS A 105 2.92 -3.30 -15.09
C HIS A 105 2.13 -3.94 -16.22
N GLN A 106 1.08 -3.24 -16.66
CA GLN A 106 0.25 -3.67 -17.79
C GLN A 106 -0.09 -2.47 -18.67
N GLU A 107 -0.61 -2.75 -19.87
CA GLU A 107 -1.08 -1.69 -20.77
C GLU A 107 -2.11 -0.82 -20.03
N GLY A 108 -1.76 0.46 -19.84
CA GLY A 108 -2.61 1.41 -19.15
C GLY A 108 -2.09 1.90 -17.80
N GLY A 109 -1.09 1.25 -17.17
CA GLY A 109 -0.41 1.82 -16.00
C GLY A 109 0.26 0.82 -15.06
N HIS A 110 0.56 1.32 -13.87
CA HIS A 110 1.25 0.58 -12.81
C HIS A 110 0.29 0.31 -11.65
N ILE A 111 0.32 -0.89 -11.08
CA ILE A 111 -0.42 -1.19 -9.86
C ILE A 111 0.44 -1.91 -8.84
N ILE A 112 0.33 -1.45 -7.59
CA ILE A 112 1.25 -1.79 -6.52
C ILE A 112 0.44 -2.22 -5.30
N PHE A 113 0.76 -3.40 -4.76
CA PHE A 113 0.54 -3.67 -3.35
C PHE A 113 1.78 -3.26 -2.55
N ALA A 114 1.60 -2.26 -1.69
CA ALA A 114 2.62 -1.82 -0.78
C ALA A 114 2.82 -2.88 0.33
N PRO A 115 4.09 -3.21 0.66
CA PRO A 115 4.40 -4.01 1.84
C PRO A 115 3.98 -3.27 3.12
N CYS A 116 4.03 -3.95 4.26
CA CYS A 116 3.67 -3.36 5.53
C CYS A 116 4.90 -3.05 6.40
N TRP A 117 4.65 -2.47 7.57
CA TRP A 117 5.68 -2.16 8.58
C TRP A 117 5.50 -2.98 9.86
N LYS A 118 4.68 -4.03 9.81
CA LYS A 118 4.30 -4.82 10.98
C LYS A 118 4.42 -6.31 10.69
N ILE A 119 5.06 -7.04 11.60
CA ILE A 119 5.10 -8.50 11.55
C ILE A 119 3.71 -9.12 11.80
N PHE A 120 3.56 -10.41 11.47
CA PHE A 120 2.33 -11.13 11.72
C PHE A 120 1.99 -11.14 13.22
N GLU A 121 0.77 -10.72 13.56
CA GLU A 121 0.20 -10.86 14.90
C GLU A 121 -0.92 -11.89 14.82
N GLY A 122 -0.74 -13.01 15.51
CA GLY A 122 -1.67 -14.13 15.47
C GLY A 122 -2.98 -13.78 16.15
N MET A 123 -4.09 -13.93 15.42
CA MET A 123 -5.44 -13.88 15.96
C MET A 123 -6.24 -15.06 15.41
N PRO A 124 -7.32 -15.52 16.09
CA PRO A 124 -8.08 -16.68 15.65
C PRO A 124 -8.55 -16.65 14.18
N LEU A 125 -8.83 -15.46 13.65
CA LEU A 125 -9.24 -15.27 12.25
C LEU A 125 -8.08 -15.28 11.24
N THR A 126 -6.83 -15.10 11.70
CA THR A 126 -5.63 -14.96 10.86
C THR A 126 -4.74 -16.20 10.88
N THR A 127 -5.10 -17.25 11.62
CA THR A 127 -4.33 -18.51 11.70
C THR A 127 -4.49 -19.39 10.46
N LYS A 128 -5.61 -19.28 9.73
CA LYS A 128 -5.81 -20.01 8.48
C LYS A 128 -4.85 -19.50 7.42
N LEU A 129 -4.26 -20.45 6.68
CA LEU A 129 -3.27 -20.16 5.64
C LEU A 129 -2.07 -19.34 6.19
N TYR A 130 -1.62 -19.65 7.41
CA TYR A 130 -0.54 -18.93 8.08
C TYR A 130 0.70 -18.63 7.21
N PRO A 131 1.23 -19.57 6.40
CA PRO A 131 2.38 -19.27 5.52
C PRO A 131 2.13 -18.11 4.56
N ARG A 132 0.88 -17.91 4.13
CA ARG A 132 0.46 -16.80 3.27
C ARG A 132 0.33 -15.48 4.02
N LYS A 133 0.24 -15.49 5.35
CA LYS A 133 0.11 -14.30 6.20
C LYS A 133 1.45 -13.74 6.66
N ILE A 134 2.55 -14.39 6.33
CA ILE A 134 3.90 -13.85 6.57
C ILE A 134 4.08 -12.61 5.68
N PRO A 135 4.28 -11.43 6.28
CA PRO A 135 4.26 -10.20 5.53
C PRO A 135 5.60 -9.88 4.85
N SER A 136 5.54 -9.18 3.71
CA SER A 136 6.69 -8.41 3.22
C SER A 136 6.83 -7.15 4.09
N ILE A 137 8.00 -6.92 4.67
CA ILE A 137 8.31 -5.74 5.47
C ILE A 137 9.11 -4.75 4.63
N GLY A 138 8.62 -3.51 4.49
CA GLY A 138 9.36 -2.48 3.76
C GLY A 138 8.50 -1.35 3.20
N GLY A 139 8.88 -0.85 2.04
CA GLY A 139 8.15 0.16 1.29
C GLY A 139 8.33 0.00 -0.21
N VAL A 140 7.79 0.94 -0.96
CA VAL A 140 8.01 1.05 -2.40
C VAL A 140 8.48 2.47 -2.70
N ILE A 141 9.54 2.59 -3.49
CA ILE A 141 10.02 3.85 -4.01
C ILE A 141 9.51 3.96 -5.45
N ILE A 142 8.81 5.06 -5.74
CA ILE A 142 8.38 5.41 -7.09
C ILE A 142 9.24 6.59 -7.53
N SER A 143 9.99 6.42 -8.60
CA SER A 143 10.81 7.49 -9.20
C SER A 143 10.41 7.75 -10.64
N PHE A 144 10.64 8.97 -11.07
CA PHE A 144 10.35 9.45 -12.42
C PHE A 144 11.66 9.98 -13.02
N ASP A 145 11.94 9.66 -14.28
CA ASP A 145 13.04 10.28 -15.02
C ASP A 145 12.62 11.57 -15.74
N MET A 146 13.54 12.16 -16.49
CA MET A 146 13.34 13.40 -17.22
C MET A 146 12.26 13.30 -18.31
N ASP A 147 11.94 12.07 -18.77
CA ASP A 147 10.93 11.79 -19.78
C ASP A 147 9.61 11.32 -19.14
N ASP A 148 9.41 11.60 -17.85
CA ASP A 148 8.27 11.15 -17.05
C ASP A 148 8.11 9.62 -16.99
N LYS A 149 9.14 8.82 -17.30
CA LYS A 149 9.05 7.36 -17.22
C LYS A 149 9.04 6.92 -15.76
N ILE A 150 8.17 5.96 -15.46
CA ILE A 150 7.92 5.49 -14.11
C ILE A 150 8.81 4.29 -13.79
N TYR A 151 9.51 4.36 -12.66
CA TYR A 151 10.26 3.24 -12.09
C TYR A 151 9.66 2.92 -10.73
N VAL A 152 9.30 1.65 -10.53
CA VAL A 152 8.77 1.14 -9.26
C VAL A 152 9.83 0.22 -8.67
N ILE A 153 10.35 0.60 -7.51
CA ILE A 153 11.47 -0.07 -6.84
C ILE A 153 10.97 -0.59 -5.49
N PRO A 154 10.74 -1.91 -5.35
CA PRO A 154 10.47 -2.52 -4.05
C PRO A 154 11.66 -2.30 -3.11
N TYR A 155 11.38 -1.85 -1.90
CA TYR A 155 12.38 -1.68 -0.84
C TYR A 155 12.00 -2.55 0.35
N GLU A 156 12.37 -3.81 0.27
CA GLU A 156 12.00 -4.84 1.25
C GLU A 156 13.19 -5.25 2.10
N MET A 157 12.93 -5.52 3.38
CA MET A 157 13.90 -6.14 4.26
C MET A 157 14.09 -7.61 3.86
N LYS A 158 15.34 -8.02 3.62
CA LYS A 158 15.67 -9.38 3.17
C LYS A 158 15.54 -10.45 4.26
N GLU A 159 15.63 -10.04 5.53
CA GLU A 159 15.48 -10.96 6.66
C GLU A 159 13.99 -11.10 6.99
N SER A 160 13.41 -12.25 6.65
CA SER A 160 12.10 -12.63 7.16
C SER A 160 12.23 -12.77 8.68
N ILE A 161 11.59 -11.86 9.42
CA ILE A 161 11.45 -12.00 10.87
C ILE A 161 10.45 -13.14 11.09
N THR A 162 10.94 -14.38 11.07
CA THR A 162 10.17 -15.55 11.47
C THR A 162 9.78 -15.38 12.95
N PRO A 163 8.49 -15.51 13.30
CA PRO A 163 8.09 -15.56 14.70
C PRO A 163 8.84 -16.70 15.40
N ASP A 164 9.46 -16.36 16.54
CA ASP A 164 10.15 -17.23 17.50
C ASP A 164 9.91 -18.75 17.29
N LEU A 165 10.87 -19.43 16.65
CA LEU A 165 11.00 -20.89 16.77
C LEU A 165 11.59 -21.18 18.16
N LYS A 166 10.78 -21.05 19.21
CA LYS A 166 11.19 -21.51 20.54
C LYS A 166 11.17 -23.04 20.55
N PRO A 167 12.28 -23.72 20.88
CA PRO A 167 12.24 -25.15 21.07
C PRO A 167 11.24 -25.47 22.17
N ILE A 168 10.28 -26.33 21.86
CA ILE A 168 9.44 -26.93 22.88
C ILE A 168 10.32 -28.01 23.52
N LEU A 169 10.71 -27.81 24.78
CA LEU A 169 11.20 -28.90 25.61
C LEU A 169 10.05 -29.90 25.75
N MET A 170 10.14 -31.02 25.04
CA MET A 170 9.33 -32.22 25.29
C MET A 170 9.94 -33.00 26.45
#